data_AF-A0A7V9T9S3-F1
#
_entry.id   AF-A0A7V9T9S3-F1
#
_cell.length_a   1.000
_cell.length_b   1.000
_cell.length_c   1.000
_cell.angle_alpha   90.00
_cell.angle_beta   90.00
_cell.angle_gamma   90.00
#
_symmetry.space_group_name_H-M   'P 1'
#
loop_
_entity.id
_entity.type
_entity.pdbx_description
1 polymer ?
#
loop_
_entity_poly.entity_id
_entity_poly.type
_entity_poly.pdbx_seq_one_letter_code
_entity_poly.pdbx_strand_id
1 'polypeptide(L)'
;MIHEAHVEHGRPDSGRTVFLVNPASAAGSTGRRWPEIAHRCSALGLSGDALLSEEPGHLASLAQAAVQEGATLLVVVGGDGSVNEVVNG
;
A
#
# COMPACT_ATOMS: atom_id res chain seq x y z
N MET A 1 -31.05 21.50 6.08
CA MET A 1 -29.65 21.94 6.02
C MET A 1 -28.82 20.98 6.84
N ILE A 2 -28.29 19.94 6.20
CA ILE A 2 -27.08 19.28 6.67
C ILE A 2 -26.22 19.12 5.42
N HIS A 3 -25.16 19.93 5.36
CA HIS A 3 -24.09 19.78 4.39
C HIS A 3 -23.30 18.57 4.86
N GLU A 4 -23.59 17.39 4.32
CA GLU A 4 -22.69 16.25 4.51
C GLU A 4 -21.41 16.60 3.73
N ALA A 5 -20.32 16.73 4.48
CA ALA A 5 -19.00 17.00 3.94
C ALA A 5 -18.66 15.88 2.95
N HIS A 6 -18.79 16.19 1.66
CA HIS A 6 -18.25 15.37 0.59
C HIS A 6 -16.73 15.44 0.75
N VAL A 7 -16.15 14.43 1.40
CA VAL A 7 -14.71 14.22 1.34
C VAL A 7 -14.45 13.71 -0.07
N GLU A 8 -14.22 14.62 -1.01
CA GLU A 8 -13.51 14.29 -2.25
C GLU A 8 -12.13 13.79 -1.83
N HIS A 9 -11.97 12.48 -1.70
CA HIS A 9 -10.68 11.86 -1.93
C HIS A 9 -10.39 12.11 -3.41
N GLY A 10 -9.66 13.19 -3.70
CA GLY A 10 -9.23 13.52 -5.04
C GLY A 10 -8.71 12.25 -5.70
N ARG A 11 -9.23 11.90 -6.89
CA ARG A 11 -8.67 10.82 -7.69
C ARG A 11 -7.17 11.10 -7.81
N PRO A 12 -6.27 10.26 -7.27
CA PRO A 12 -4.84 10.46 -7.51
C PRO A 12 -4.64 10.50 -9.02
N ASP A 13 -3.97 11.53 -9.50
CA ASP A 13 -3.89 11.95 -10.89
C ASP A 13 -3.55 10.80 -11.87
N SER A 14 -4.53 10.04 -12.37
CA SER A 14 -4.30 8.89 -13.29
C SER A 14 -3.10 7.99 -12.92
N GLY A 15 -2.78 7.95 -11.63
CA GLY A 15 -1.46 7.60 -11.16
C GLY A 15 -1.42 6.15 -10.68
N ARG A 16 -0.34 5.43 -11.02
CA ARG A 16 -0.22 4.03 -10.63
C ARG A 16 -0.09 3.92 -9.11
N THR A 17 -0.98 3.13 -8.51
CA THR A 17 -0.96 2.77 -7.08
C THR A 17 -0.26 1.42 -6.91
N VAL A 18 0.64 1.31 -5.94
CA VAL A 18 1.33 0.06 -5.60
C VAL A 18 1.21 -0.21 -4.10
N PHE A 19 0.73 -1.40 -3.76
CA PHE A 19 0.69 -1.92 -2.40
C PHE A 19 1.99 -2.67 -2.11
N LEU A 20 2.72 -2.21 -1.10
CA LEU A 20 3.95 -2.83 -0.61
C LEU A 20 3.62 -3.61 0.67
N VAL A 21 3.53 -4.93 0.55
CA VAL A 21 2.96 -5.78 1.59
C VAL A 21 4.07 -6.58 2.28
N ASN A 22 4.17 -6.44 3.60
CA ASN A 22 4.97 -7.34 4.42
C ASN A 22 4.08 -8.45 5.00
N PRO A 23 4.04 -9.65 4.38
CA PRO A 23 3.18 -10.73 4.85
C PRO A 23 3.58 -11.23 6.25
N ALA A 24 4.85 -11.11 6.64
CA ALA A 24 5.37 -11.57 7.93
C ALA A 24 5.02 -10.62 9.10
N SER A 25 4.58 -9.39 8.81
CA SER A 25 4.14 -8.43 9.84
C SER A 25 3.04 -9.00 10.74
N ALA A 26 3.02 -8.52 11.99
CA ALA A 26 2.06 -8.93 13.01
C ALA A 26 1.93 -10.47 13.14
N ALA A 27 3.08 -11.16 13.27
CA ALA A 27 3.17 -12.62 13.36
C ALA A 27 2.46 -13.34 12.19
N GLY A 28 2.67 -12.84 10.97
CA GLY A 28 2.09 -13.38 9.75
C GLY A 28 0.60 -13.07 9.54
N SER A 29 -0.04 -12.33 10.45
CA SER A 29 -1.47 -12.02 10.32
C SER A 29 -1.75 -11.07 9.16
N THR A 30 -0.78 -10.21 8.80
CA THR A 30 -0.88 -9.34 7.62
C THR A 30 -1.04 -10.16 6.35
N GLY A 31 -0.17 -11.16 6.11
CA GLY A 31 -0.28 -12.02 4.94
C GLY A 31 -1.59 -12.80 4.89
N ARG A 32 -2.07 -13.31 6.04
CA ARG A 32 -3.36 -14.02 6.11
C ARG A 32 -4.55 -13.12 5.78
N ARG A 33 -4.51 -11.84 6.17
CA ARG A 33 -5.60 -10.88 5.97
C ARG A 33 -5.50 -10.10 4.66
N TRP A 34 -4.36 -10.15 3.97
CA TRP A 34 -4.11 -9.38 2.77
C TRP A 34 -5.22 -9.51 1.71
N PRO A 35 -5.72 -10.73 1.35
CA PRO A 35 -6.79 -10.85 0.36
C PRO A 35 -8.07 -10.08 0.75
N GLU A 36 -8.44 -10.11 2.03
CA GLU A 36 -9.59 -9.37 2.55
C GLU A 36 -9.35 -7.86 2.53
N ILE A 37 -8.15 -7.42 2.93
CA ILE A 37 -7.74 -6.01 2.90
C ILE A 37 -7.79 -5.48 1.47
N ALA A 38 -7.18 -6.19 0.52
CA ALA A 38 -7.16 -5.82 -0.90
C ALA A 38 -8.57 -5.71 -1.48
N HIS A 39 -9.46 -6.65 -1.15
CA HIS A 39 -10.86 -6.61 -1.57
C HIS A 39 -11.58 -5.37 -1.02
N ARG A 40 -11.41 -5.05 0.27
CA ARG A 40 -12.01 -3.86 0.89
C ARG A 40 -11.46 -2.56 0.29
N CYS A 41 -10.15 -2.48 0.04
CA CYS A 41 -9.54 -1.33 -0.64
C CYS A 41 -10.13 -1.14 -2.03
N SER A 42 -10.23 -2.21 -2.82
CA SER A 42 -10.81 -2.17 -4.17
C SER A 42 -12.27 -1.73 -4.15
N ALA A 43 -13.07 -2.21 -3.19
CA ALA A 43 -14.46 -1.78 -3.01
C ALA A 43 -14.60 -0.28 -2.67
N LEU A 44 -13.56 0.33 -2.10
CA LEU A 44 -13.47 1.76 -1.82
C LEU A 44 -12.81 2.57 -2.95
N GLY A 45 -12.50 1.94 -4.08
CA GLY A 45 -11.88 2.59 -5.23
C GLY A 45 -10.34 2.69 -5.17
N LEU A 46 -9.70 2.04 -4.19
CA LEU A 46 -8.25 1.97 -4.07
C LEU A 46 -7.75 0.61 -4.56
N SER A 47 -7.28 0.55 -5.80
CA SER A 47 -6.75 -0.65 -6.44
C SER A 47 -5.41 -0.38 -7.12
N GLY A 48 -4.56 -1.39 -7.22
CA GLY A 48 -3.20 -1.25 -7.73
C GLY A 48 -2.43 -2.57 -7.67
N ASP A 49 -1.20 -2.55 -8.14
CA ASP A 49 -0.31 -3.72 -8.09
C ASP A 49 0.06 -4.04 -6.64
N ALA A 50 0.25 -5.32 -6.33
CA ALA A 50 0.67 -5.77 -5.01
C ALA A 50 2.03 -6.45 -5.10
N LEU A 51 3.02 -5.88 -4.41
CA LEU A 51 4.37 -6.42 -4.29
C LEU A 51 4.59 -6.89 -2.86
N LEU A 52 4.96 -8.15 -2.69
CA LEU A 52 5.14 -8.77 -1.38
C LEU A 52 6.63 -8.87 -1.07
N SER A 53 7.04 -8.41 0.11
CA SER A 53 8.41 -8.62 0.58
C SER A 53 8.64 -10.08 0.95
N GLU A 54 9.81 -10.59 0.59
CA GLU A 54 10.25 -11.95 0.92
C GLU A 54 11.18 -11.99 2.15
N GLU A 55 11.86 -10.87 2.44
CA GLU A 55 12.86 -10.75 3.50
C GLU A 55 12.92 -9.32 4.07
N PRO A 56 13.51 -9.12 5.27
CA PRO A 56 13.72 -7.78 5.82
C PRO A 56 14.57 -6.90 4.89
N GLY A 57 14.14 -5.66 4.63
CA GLY A 57 14.86 -4.74 3.73
C GLY A 57 14.35 -4.77 2.27
N HIS A 58 13.56 -5.77 1.87
CA HIS A 58 13.07 -5.91 0.51
C HIS A 58 12.00 -4.86 0.12
N LEU A 59 11.16 -4.38 1.06
CA LEU A 59 10.19 -3.32 0.77
C LEU A 59 10.83 -2.03 0.29
N ALA A 60 12.04 -1.70 0.76
CA ALA A 60 12.81 -0.55 0.28
C ALA A 60 13.11 -0.69 -1.22
N SER A 61 13.63 -1.84 -1.64
CA SER A 61 13.91 -2.13 -3.04
C SER A 61 12.65 -2.12 -3.92
N LEU A 62 11.54 -2.69 -3.40
CA LEU A 62 10.25 -2.68 -4.10
C LEU A 62 9.68 -1.26 -4.22
N ALA A 63 9.82 -0.43 -3.19
CA ALA A 63 9.40 0.97 -3.22
C ALA A 63 10.17 1.77 -4.27
N GLN A 64 11.50 1.63 -4.27
CA GLN A 64 12.37 2.31 -5.24
C GLN A 64 12.02 1.89 -6.67
N ALA A 65 11.85 0.59 -6.93
CA ALA A 65 11.43 0.09 -8.24
C ALA A 65 10.06 0.63 -8.65
N ALA A 66 9.06 0.59 -7.75
CA ALA A 66 7.73 1.11 -8.02
C ALA A 66 7.74 2.59 -8.42
N VAL A 67 8.50 3.42 -7.70
CA VAL A 67 8.65 4.85 -8.02
C VAL A 67 9.33 5.05 -9.37
N GLN A 68 10.40 4.30 -9.67
CA GLN A 68 11.08 4.34 -10.97
C GLN A 68 10.15 3.93 -12.13
N GLU A 69 9.22 3.02 -11.87
CA GLU A 69 8.18 2.60 -12.82
C GLU A 69 6.95 3.52 -12.83
N GLY A 70 7.01 4.68 -12.18
CA GLY A 70 5.97 5.71 -12.24
C GLY A 70 4.82 5.53 -11.23
N ALA A 71 5.02 4.78 -10.15
CA ALA A 71 4.08 4.79 -9.04
C ALA A 71 4.00 6.20 -8.44
N THR A 72 2.77 6.69 -8.27
CA THR A 72 2.47 8.00 -7.68
C THR A 72 1.89 7.86 -6.27
N LEU A 73 1.44 6.65 -5.93
CA LEU A 73 0.93 6.29 -4.62
C LEU A 73 1.52 4.95 -4.18
N LEU A 74 2.27 4.96 -3.09
CA LEU A 74 2.71 3.76 -2.39
C LEU A 74 1.84 3.55 -1.15
N VAL A 75 1.25 2.36 -1.03
CA VAL A 75 0.46 1.94 0.12
C VAL A 75 1.22 0.86 0.87
N VAL A 76 1.73 1.20 2.05
CA VAL A 76 2.48 0.24 2.88
C VAL A 76 1.51 -0.58 3.72
N VAL A 77 1.59 -1.90 3.63
CA VAL A 77 0.76 -2.84 4.38
C VAL A 77 1.66 -3.68 5.30
N GLY A 78 1.81 -3.21 6.54
CA GLY A 78 2.70 -3.80 7.54
C GLY A 78 2.63 -3.04 8.86
N GLY A 79 3.65 -3.20 9.72
CA GLY A 79 3.84 -2.39 10.92
C GLY A 79 4.76 -1.19 10.70
N ASP A 80 5.12 -0.50 11.78
CA ASP A 80 6.01 0.68 11.73
C ASP A 80 7.37 0.39 11.08
N GLY A 81 7.91 -0.81 11.29
CA GLY A 81 9.16 -1.25 10.64
C GLY A 81 9.06 -1.27 9.11
N SER A 82 7.91 -1.68 8.56
CA SER A 82 7.67 -1.67 7.11
C SER A 82 7.56 -0.25 6.55
N VAL A 83 6.94 0.66 7.30
CA VAL A 83 6.91 2.09 6.93
C VAL A 83 8.33 2.67 6.96
N ASN A 84 9.09 2.40 8.01
CA ASN A 84 10.47 2.86 8.13
C ASN A 84 11.35 2.35 6.98
N GLU A 85 11.17 1.10 6.57
CA GLU A 85 11.91 0.50 5.45
C GLU A 85 11.61 1.21 4.13
N VAL A 86 10.33 1.44 3.82
CA VAL A 86 9.90 2.13 2.59
C VAL A 86 10.33 3.60 2.56
N VAL A 87 10.29 4.29 3.70
CA VAL A 87 10.61 5.73 3.76
C VAL A 87 12.12 6.00 3.66
N ASN A 88 12.95 5.08 4.14
CA ASN A 88 14.42 5.28 4.18
C ASN A 88 15.17 4.57 3.04
N GLY A 89 14.47 3.87 2.15
CA GLY A 89 15.03 3.24 0.94
C GLY A 89 15.00 4.15 -0.27
#